data_AF-A0A524PK63-F1
#
_entry.id   AF-A0A524PK63-F1
#
_cell.length_a   1.000
_cell.length_b   1.000
_cell.length_c   1.000
_cell.angle_alpha   90.00
_cell.angle_beta   90.00
_cell.angle_gamma   90.00
#
_symmetry.space_group_name_H-M   'P 1'
#
loop_
_entity.id
_entity.type
_entity.pdbx_description
1 polymer ?
#
loop_
_entity_poly.entity_id
_entity_poly.type
_entity_poly.pdbx_seq_one_letter_code
_entity_poly.pdbx_strand_id
1 'polypeptide(L)'
;MELKKLSDLKSLLKDKPVKRLALAAAQDQQSLGAVLHAWEDRIVEPILVGNSEKIKKVAEEQGYDISGLRIIDEPDLDKATELAVKIVSSGDADVLMKGKVG
;
A
#
# COMPACT_ATOMS: atom_id res chain seq x y z
N MET A 1 -2.93 28.65 8.11
CA MET A 1 -2.13 27.64 8.83
C MET A 1 -0.81 27.50 8.10
N GLU A 2 0.32 27.80 8.74
CA GLU A 2 1.65 27.55 8.15
C GLU A 2 2.08 26.11 8.49
N LEU A 3 2.40 25.31 7.47
CA LEU A 3 2.94 23.96 7.64
C LEU A 3 4.46 24.04 7.78
N LYS A 4 5.01 23.57 8.91
CA LYS A 4 6.46 23.66 9.20
C LYS A 4 7.10 22.29 9.43
N LYS A 5 6.31 21.28 9.79
CA LYS A 5 6.75 19.91 10.06
C LYS A 5 5.88 18.89 9.33
N LEU A 6 6.45 17.73 9.01
CA LEU A 6 5.71 16.63 8.39
C LEU A 6 4.53 16.16 9.26
N SER A 7 4.67 16.23 10.59
CA SER A 7 3.60 15.95 11.56
C SER A 7 2.37 16.84 11.36
N ASP A 8 2.54 18.04 10.81
CA ASP A 8 1.44 18.99 10.62
C ASP A 8 0.50 18.50 9.51
N LEU A 9 1.02 17.73 8.53
CA LEU A 9 0.21 17.10 7.48
C LEU A 9 -0.73 16.03 8.05
N LYS A 10 -0.29 15.24 9.04
CA LYS A 10 -1.14 14.23 9.68
C LYS A 10 -2.37 14.85 10.34
N SER A 11 -2.24 16.06 10.88
CA SER A 11 -3.36 16.79 11.49
C SER A 11 -4.42 17.21 10.45
N LEU A 12 -4.03 17.40 9.18
CA LEU A 12 -4.96 17.72 8.09
C LEU A 12 -5.80 16.51 7.64
N LEU A 13 -5.45 15.30 8.09
CA LEU A 13 -6.11 14.06 7.67
C LEU A 13 -7.20 13.59 8.65
N LYS A 14 -7.27 14.15 9.88
CA LYS A 14 -8.16 13.67 10.95
C LYS A 14 -9.64 13.51 10.56
N ASP A 15 -10.13 14.35 9.65
CA ASP A 15 -11.54 14.36 9.23
C ASP A 15 -11.73 14.04 7.73
N LYS A 16 -10.69 13.49 7.08
CA LYS A 16 -10.74 13.14 5.66
C LYS A 16 -10.99 11.65 5.47
N PRO A 17 -11.71 11.25 4.40
CA PRO A 17 -11.86 9.84 4.08
C PRO A 17 -10.49 9.24 3.75
N VAL A 18 -10.22 8.08 4.36
CA VAL A 18 -9.03 7.26 4.05
C VAL A 18 -9.10 6.83 2.60
N LYS A 19 -7.98 6.97 1.89
CA LYS A 19 -7.89 6.65 0.46
C LYS A 19 -7.40 5.22 0.27
N ARG A 20 -7.96 4.53 -0.72
CA ARG A 20 -7.53 3.18 -1.09
C ARG A 20 -6.28 3.26 -1.94
N LEU A 21 -5.20 2.60 -1.52
CA LEU A 21 -3.91 2.63 -2.21
C LEU A 21 -3.60 1.24 -2.77
N ALA A 22 -3.46 1.12 -4.09
CA ALA A 22 -2.98 -0.11 -4.72
C ALA A 22 -1.45 -0.10 -4.78
N LEU A 23 -0.80 -1.04 -4.07
CA LEU A 23 0.64 -1.24 -4.12
C LEU A 23 0.97 -2.35 -5.13
N ALA A 24 1.59 -1.97 -6.24
CA ALA A 24 2.14 -2.91 -7.22
C ALA A 24 3.45 -3.53 -6.72
N ALA A 25 3.68 -4.81 -7.03
CA ALA A 25 4.86 -5.56 -6.61
C ALA A 25 5.10 -5.46 -5.09
N ALA A 26 4.03 -5.72 -4.31
CA ALA A 26 4.00 -5.48 -2.88
C ALA A 26 5.00 -6.32 -2.05
N GLN A 27 5.69 -7.30 -2.65
CA GLN A 27 6.77 -8.06 -2.01
C GLN A 27 8.08 -7.27 -1.82
N ASP A 28 8.20 -6.04 -2.30
CA ASP A 28 9.35 -5.17 -1.99
C ASP A 28 9.31 -4.72 -0.52
N GLN A 29 10.34 -5.10 0.25
CA GLN A 29 10.39 -4.89 1.71
C GLN A 29 10.23 -3.43 2.13
N GLN A 30 10.89 -2.51 1.42
CA GLN A 30 10.85 -1.09 1.76
C GLN A 30 9.48 -0.48 1.44
N SER A 31 8.93 -0.81 0.28
CA SER A 31 7.62 -0.31 -0.16
C SER A 31 6.49 -0.85 0.71
N LEU A 32 6.53 -2.15 1.04
CA LEU A 32 5.53 -2.77 1.91
C LEU A 32 5.54 -2.13 3.29
N GLY A 33 6.71 -2.01 3.92
CA GLY A 33 6.83 -1.42 5.26
C GLY A 33 6.33 0.03 5.32
N ALA A 34 6.59 0.82 4.28
CA ALA A 34 6.08 2.19 4.20
C ALA A 34 4.54 2.24 4.11
N VAL A 35 3.94 1.34 3.32
CA VAL A 35 2.49 1.25 3.15
C VAL A 35 1.81 0.72 4.41
N LEU A 36 2.38 -0.30 5.06
CA LEU A 36 1.85 -0.86 6.29
C LEU A 36 1.94 0.14 7.45
N HIS A 37 3.04 0.90 7.56
CA HIS A 37 3.15 1.99 8.52
C HIS A 37 2.07 3.07 8.30
N ALA A 38 1.84 3.46 7.04
CA ALA A 38 0.78 4.41 6.71
C ALA A 38 -0.63 3.86 6.97
N TRP A 39 -0.83 2.55 6.82
CA TRP A 39 -2.09 1.87 7.15
C TRP A 39 -2.35 1.84 8.67
N GLU A 40 -1.35 1.51 9.49
CA GLU A 40 -1.47 1.57 10.96
C GLU A 40 -1.80 2.99 11.45
N ASP A 41 -1.21 4.01 10.81
CA ASP A 41 -1.51 5.42 11.04
C ASP A 41 -2.88 5.88 10.49
N ARG A 42 -3.65 4.97 9.87
CA ARG A 42 -4.96 5.22 9.24
C ARG A 42 -4.92 6.27 8.12
N ILE A 43 -3.80 6.37 7.41
CA ILE A 43 -3.61 7.31 6.30
C ILE A 43 -4.15 6.72 4.99
N VAL A 44 -3.98 5.41 4.80
CA VAL A 44 -4.41 4.67 3.59
C VAL A 44 -5.05 3.34 3.94
N GLU A 45 -5.88 2.83 3.03
CA GLU A 45 -6.38 1.46 3.04
C GLU A 45 -5.70 0.68 1.89
N PRO A 46 -4.72 -0.18 2.16
CA PRO A 46 -3.90 -0.77 1.11
C PRO A 46 -4.56 -1.98 0.44
N ILE A 47 -4.35 -2.07 -0.87
CA ILE A 47 -4.59 -3.26 -1.69
C ILE A 47 -3.22 -3.72 -2.18
N LEU A 48 -2.76 -4.87 -1.70
CA LEU A 48 -1.42 -5.39 -1.96
C LEU A 48 -1.49 -6.33 -3.18
N VAL A 49 -0.77 -6.00 -4.25
CA VAL A 49 -0.75 -6.80 -5.49
C VAL A 49 0.65 -7.35 -5.70
N GLY A 50 0.80 -8.66 -5.76
CA GLY A 50 2.10 -9.31 -5.90
C GLY A 50 2.12 -10.75 -5.43
N ASN A 51 3.32 -11.30 -5.19
CA ASN A 51 3.45 -12.66 -4.67
C ASN A 51 2.99 -12.71 -3.20
N SER A 52 1.85 -13.35 -2.95
CA SER A 52 1.19 -13.34 -1.63
C SER A 52 2.02 -13.99 -0.53
N GLU A 53 2.78 -15.05 -0.83
CA GLU A 53 3.66 -15.70 0.15
C GLU A 53 4.80 -14.78 0.57
N LYS A 54 5.44 -14.10 -0.39
CA LYS A 54 6.50 -13.14 -0.10
C LYS A 54 5.98 -11.92 0.65
N ILE A 55 4.80 -11.41 0.28
CA ILE A 55 4.16 -10.29 1.00
C ILE A 55 3.93 -10.66 2.46
N LYS A 56 3.34 -11.82 2.73
CA LYS A 56 3.09 -12.32 4.10
C LYS A 56 4.39 -12.47 4.88
N LYS A 57 5.40 -13.09 4.28
CA LYS A 57 6.71 -13.27 4.90
C LYS A 57 7.37 -11.94 5.27
N VAL A 58 7.36 -10.97 4.36
CA VAL A 58 7.95 -9.64 4.61
C VAL A 58 7.17 -8.90 5.71
N ALA A 59 5.84 -8.97 5.70
CA ALA A 59 5.03 -8.38 6.76
C ALA A 59 5.31 -9.01 8.13
N GLU A 60 5.41 -10.33 8.19
CA GLU A 60 5.77 -11.07 9.42
C GLU A 60 7.17 -10.68 9.92
N GLU A 61 8.17 -10.63 9.03
CA GLU A 61 9.53 -10.18 9.35
C GLU A 61 9.58 -8.75 9.88
N GLN A 62 8.61 -7.91 9.50
CA GLN A 62 8.47 -6.53 9.97
C GLN A 62 7.52 -6.38 11.17
N GLY A 63 6.88 -7.46 11.63
CA GLY A 63 5.99 -7.46 12.78
C GLY A 63 4.57 -6.93 12.51
N TYR A 64 4.13 -6.91 11.26
CA TYR A 64 2.78 -6.48 10.89
C TYR A 64 1.83 -7.68 10.72
N ASP A 65 0.64 -7.60 11.31
CA ASP A 65 -0.47 -8.50 11.00
C ASP A 65 -1.30 -7.93 9.85
N ILE A 66 -1.29 -8.63 8.72
CA ILE A 66 -2.00 -8.24 7.49
C ILE A 66 -3.24 -9.09 7.20
N SER A 67 -3.74 -9.85 8.18
CA SER A 67 -4.86 -10.80 8.00
C SER A 67 -6.17 -10.17 7.53
N GLY A 68 -6.34 -8.85 7.71
CA GLY A 68 -7.51 -8.09 7.25
C GLY A 68 -7.31 -7.36 5.92
N LEU A 69 -6.10 -7.35 5.36
CA LEU A 69 -5.78 -6.60 4.16
C LEU A 69 -6.15 -7.36 2.90
N ARG A 70 -6.58 -6.62 1.86
CA ARG A 70 -6.84 -7.19 0.55
C ARG A 70 -5.50 -7.48 -0.14
N ILE A 71 -5.23 -8.76 -0.36
CA ILE A 71 -4.06 -9.24 -1.11
C ILE A 71 -4.56 -9.88 -2.41
N ILE A 72 -3.96 -9.50 -3.53
CA ILE A 72 -4.21 -10.08 -4.85
C ILE A 72 -2.92 -10.78 -5.29
N ASP A 73 -2.98 -12.10 -5.38
CA ASP A 73 -1.84 -12.93 -5.74
C ASP A 73 -1.56 -12.84 -7.25
N GLU A 74 -0.43 -12.25 -7.60
CA GLU A 74 0.13 -12.22 -8.96
C GLU A 74 1.66 -12.17 -8.82
N PRO A 75 2.35 -13.31 -8.90
CA PRO A 75 3.80 -13.38 -8.68
C PRO A 75 4.64 -12.66 -9.73
N ASP A 76 4.12 -12.48 -10.94
CA ASP A 76 4.81 -11.79 -12.03
C ASP A 76 4.76 -10.27 -11.81
N LEU A 77 5.92 -9.61 -11.82
CA LEU A 77 6.04 -8.20 -11.45
C LEU A 77 5.32 -7.26 -12.44
N ASP A 78 5.39 -7.58 -13.73
CA ASP A 78 4.79 -6.76 -14.78
C ASP A 78 3.27 -6.91 -14.76
N LYS A 79 2.76 -8.14 -14.63
CA LYS A 79 1.34 -8.40 -14.47
C LYS A 79 0.78 -7.82 -13.17
N ALA A 80 1.52 -7.92 -12.06
CA ALA A 80 1.11 -7.30 -10.80
C ALA A 80 0.98 -5.78 -10.93
N THR A 81 1.89 -5.16 -11.70
CA THR A 81 1.84 -3.72 -11.99
C THR A 81 0.64 -3.37 -12.88
N GLU A 82 0.41 -4.13 -13.96
CA GLU A 82 -0.75 -3.93 -14.83
C GLU A 82 -2.07 -4.08 -14.05
N LEU A 83 -2.15 -5.07 -13.17
CA LEU A 83 -3.33 -5.31 -12.35
C LEU A 83 -3.57 -4.18 -11.35
N ALA A 84 -2.52 -3.68 -10.68
CA ALA A 84 -2.62 -2.52 -9.80
C ALA A 84 -3.10 -1.26 -10.54
N VAL A 85 -2.58 -1.02 -11.76
CA VAL A 85 -3.04 0.07 -12.63
C VAL A 85 -4.53 -0.10 -12.96
N LYS A 86 -4.95 -1.32 -13.30
CA LYS A 86 -6.36 -1.64 -13.63
C LYS A 86 -7.31 -1.40 -12.45
N ILE A 87 -6.91 -1.75 -11.23
CA ILE A 87 -7.69 -1.52 -10.01
C ILE A 87 -7.89 -0.03 -9.76
N VAL A 88 -6.87 0.79 -10.01
CA VAL A 88 -6.97 2.24 -9.86
C VAL A 88 -7.82 2.84 -10.98
N SER A 89 -7.63 2.41 -12.23
CA SER A 89 -8.39 2.94 -13.37
C SER A 89 -9.85 2.49 -13.39
N SER A 90 -10.21 1.36 -12.76
CA SER A 90 -11.60 0.93 -12.57
C SER A 90 -12.32 1.66 -11.43
N GLY A 91 -11.59 2.44 -10.61
CA GLY A 91 -12.14 3.11 -9.42
C GLY A 91 -12.21 2.25 -8.16
N ASP A 92 -11.65 1.02 -8.20
CA ASP A 92 -11.55 0.13 -7.05
C ASP A 92 -10.45 0.56 -6.06
N ALA A 93 -9.52 1.40 -6.50
CA ALA A 93 -8.56 2.14 -5.67
C ALA A 93 -8.49 3.62 -6.09
N ASP A 94 -7.99 4.47 -5.18
CA ASP A 94 -7.85 5.91 -5.40
C ASP A 94 -6.44 6.30 -5.85
N VAL A 95 -5.42 5.55 -5.43
CA VAL A 95 -4.00 5.88 -5.63
C VAL A 95 -3.21 4.65 -6.05
N LEU A 96 -2.33 4.80 -7.04
CA LEU A 96 -1.34 3.80 -7.41
C LEU A 96 0.00 4.10 -6.72
N MET A 97 0.61 3.09 -6.11
CA MET A 97 2.00 3.12 -5.66
C MET A 97 2.78 1.99 -6.34
N LYS A 98 3.88 2.33 -7.01
CA LYS A 98 4.76 1.35 -7.65
C LYS A 98 5.83 0.93 -6.65
N GLY A 99 5.93 -0.36 -6.36
CA GLY A 99 7.10 -0.93 -5.69
C GLY A 99 8.36 -0.85 -6.57
N LYS A 100 9.44 -1.47 -6.12
CA LYS A 100 10.58 -1.74 -7.00
C LYS A 100 10.15 -2.76 -8.06
N VAL A 101 10.16 -2.32 -9.31
CA VAL A 101 10.03 -3.16 -10.50
C VAL A 101 11.27 -2.88 -11.33
N GLY A 102 12.07 -3.91 -11.57
CA GLY A 102 13.41 -3.81 -12.17
C GLY A 102 14.19 -5.09 -11.99
#